data_AF-A0A4Q0U6C9-F1
#
_entry.id   AF-A0A4Q0U6C9-F1
#
_cell.length_a   1.000
_cell.length_b   1.000
_cell.length_c   1.000
_cell.angle_alpha   90.00
_cell.angle_beta   90.00
_cell.angle_gamma   90.00
#
_symmetry.space_group_name_H-M   'P 1'
#
loop_
_entity.id
_entity.type
_entity.pdbx_description
1 polymer ?
#
loop_
_entity_poly.entity_id
_entity_poly.type
_entity_poly.pdbx_seq_one_letter_code
_entity_poly.pdbx_strand_id
1 'polypeptide(L)'
;MLTPLTLTAISVLRHISLQETVNFQELEGSCKPLDELLGQLESAGLIRVKADHAGDVTPEIYELTRPLFQISLLHVMEATDQHLNCNQPDCEKMYARYHHAAHKLGIINQMTRVYLSEIPLTDL
;
A
#
# COMPACT_ATOMS: atom_id res chain seq x y z
N MET A 1 -7.28 -4.69 -8.79
CA MET A 1 -7.69 -5.97 -8.14
C MET A 1 -6.78 -6.17 -6.95
N LEU A 2 -7.27 -6.78 -5.86
CA LEU A 2 -6.41 -7.20 -4.74
C LEU A 2 -5.44 -8.26 -5.26
N THR A 3 -4.17 -7.91 -5.36
CA THR A 3 -3.13 -8.85 -5.79
C THR A 3 -2.45 -9.48 -4.58
N PRO A 4 -1.70 -10.58 -4.79
CA PRO A 4 -0.89 -11.17 -3.73
C PRO A 4 0.00 -10.14 -3.04
N LEU A 5 0.58 -9.19 -3.79
CA LEU A 5 1.41 -8.13 -3.24
C LEU A 5 0.65 -7.21 -2.27
N THR A 6 -0.56 -6.79 -2.62
CA THR A 6 -1.40 -5.97 -1.73
C THR A 6 -1.77 -6.74 -0.47
N LEU A 7 -2.09 -8.04 -0.58
CA LEU A 7 -2.41 -8.88 0.57
C LEU A 7 -1.20 -9.06 1.50
N THR A 8 -0.01 -9.32 0.95
CA THR A 8 1.25 -9.37 1.71
C THR A 8 1.49 -8.06 2.47
N ALA A 9 1.31 -6.91 1.80
CA ALA A 9 1.46 -5.61 2.45
C ALA A 9 0.47 -5.40 3.61
N ILE A 10 -0.79 -5.81 3.45
CA ILE A 10 -1.80 -5.76 4.52
C ILE A 10 -1.38 -6.63 5.70
N SER A 11 -0.91 -7.86 5.45
CA SER A 11 -0.42 -8.75 6.49
C SER A 11 0.75 -8.13 7.24
N VAL A 12 1.75 -7.58 6.54
CA VAL A 12 2.89 -6.88 7.17
C VAL A 12 2.42 -5.74 8.08
N LEU A 13 1.51 -4.89 7.62
CA LEU A 13 1.00 -3.78 8.42
C LEU A 13 0.23 -4.25 9.67
N ARG A 14 -0.50 -5.37 9.58
CA ARG A 14 -1.16 -6.00 10.74
C ARG A 14 -0.14 -6.54 11.74
N HIS A 15 0.89 -7.22 11.26
CA HIS A 15 1.96 -7.74 12.13
C HIS A 15 2.67 -6.61 12.88
N ILE A 16 3.01 -5.51 12.18
CA ILE A 16 3.62 -4.33 12.80
C ILE A 16 2.67 -3.71 13.84
N SER A 17 1.36 -3.66 13.55
CA SER A 17 0.36 -3.14 14.50
C SER A 17 0.25 -3.97 15.78
N LEU A 18 0.42 -5.28 15.70
CA LEU A 18 0.31 -6.20 16.84
C LEU A 18 1.61 -6.29 17.66
N GLN A 19 2.71 -5.67 17.18
CA GLN A 19 4.06 -5.82 17.75
C GLN A 19 4.50 -7.28 17.91
N GLU A 20 3.89 -8.20 17.15
CA GLU A 20 4.25 -9.61 17.17
C GLU A 20 5.59 -9.78 16.45
N THR A 21 6.64 -10.09 17.20
CA THR A 21 7.95 -10.48 16.69
C THR A 21 7.88 -11.89 16.11
N VAL A 22 7.09 -12.10 15.05
CA VAL A 22 7.01 -13.39 14.36
C VAL A 22 7.72 -13.26 13.01
N ASN A 23 8.58 -14.24 12.73
CA ASN A 23 9.43 -14.34 11.56
C ASN A 23 8.64 -14.04 10.27
N PHE A 24 9.09 -13.03 9.51
CA PHE A 24 8.57 -12.72 8.17
C PHE A 24 8.77 -13.84 7.13
N GLN A 25 9.40 -14.96 7.52
CA GLN A 25 9.61 -16.15 6.70
C GLN A 25 8.29 -16.83 6.28
N GLU A 26 7.16 -16.61 6.97
CA GLU A 26 5.86 -17.13 6.54
C GLU A 26 5.18 -16.29 5.43
N LEU A 27 5.72 -15.11 5.08
CA LEU A 27 5.22 -14.26 4.00
C LEU A 27 5.87 -14.52 2.63
N GLU A 28 6.63 -15.61 2.47
CA GLU A 28 7.33 -16.06 1.23
C GLU A 28 6.40 -16.41 0.04
N GLY A 29 5.15 -15.94 0.03
CA GLY A 29 4.25 -16.03 -1.13
C GLY A 29 4.32 -14.84 -2.10
N SER A 30 5.11 -13.80 -1.81
CA SER A 30 5.18 -12.56 -2.58
C SER A 30 6.23 -12.60 -3.70
N CYS A 31 5.87 -12.13 -4.90
CA CYS A 31 6.79 -11.95 -6.03
C CYS A 31 7.85 -10.86 -5.83
N LYS A 32 7.81 -10.07 -4.74
CA LYS A 32 8.82 -9.04 -4.41
C LYS A 32 9.52 -9.38 -3.09
N PRO A 33 10.84 -9.12 -2.98
CA PRO A 33 11.57 -9.26 -1.73
C PRO A 33 10.98 -8.32 -0.67
N LEU A 34 10.95 -8.78 0.58
CA LEU A 34 10.34 -8.06 1.70
C LEU A 34 10.97 -6.67 1.91
N ASP A 35 12.28 -6.55 1.72
CA ASP A 35 13.01 -5.28 1.89
C ASP A 35 12.53 -4.20 0.92
N GLU A 36 12.24 -4.57 -0.33
CA GLU A 36 11.65 -3.65 -1.31
C GLU A 36 10.24 -3.25 -0.90
N LEU A 37 9.44 -4.18 -0.37
CA LEU A 37 8.08 -3.89 0.10
C LEU A 37 8.10 -2.93 1.31
N LEU A 38 9.01 -3.15 2.26
CA LEU A 38 9.18 -2.27 3.41
C LEU A 38 9.62 -0.87 2.97
N GLY A 39 10.59 -0.77 2.05
CA GLY A 39 10.99 0.51 1.46
C GLY A 39 9.84 1.22 0.75
N GLN A 40 8.98 0.49 0.03
CA GLN A 40 7.77 1.05 -0.58
C GLN A 40 6.78 1.58 0.46
N LEU A 41 6.49 0.80 1.51
CA LEU A 41 5.59 1.20 2.60
C LEU A 41 6.14 2.39 3.41
N GLU A 42 7.45 2.46 3.59
CA GLU A 42 8.13 3.58 4.25
C GLU A 42 8.07 4.84 3.38
N SER A 43 8.36 4.72 2.08
CA SER A 43 8.27 5.84 1.13
C SER A 43 6.84 6.40 1.00
N ALA A 44 5.83 5.54 1.16
CA ALA A 44 4.42 5.92 1.22
C ALA A 44 4.00 6.49 2.59
N GLY A 45 4.91 6.53 3.57
CA GLY A 45 4.67 7.04 4.91
C GLY A 45 3.69 6.20 5.72
N LEU A 46 3.60 4.90 5.46
CA LEU A 46 2.75 3.98 6.24
C LEU A 46 3.50 3.37 7.44
N ILE A 47 4.81 3.19 7.29
CA ILE A 47 5.71 2.71 8.34
C ILE A 47 6.88 3.68 8.49
N ARG A 48 7.56 3.61 9.63
CA ARG A 48 8.83 4.30 9.90
C ARG A 48 9.71 3.44 10.78
N VAL A 49 11.02 3.59 10.66
CA VAL A 49 11.99 2.93 11.55
C VAL A 49 11.95 3.60 12.93
N LYS A 50 11.80 2.81 13.99
CA LYS A 50 11.81 3.29 15.37
C LYS A 50 13.23 3.73 15.75
N ALA A 51 13.43 5.02 15.93
CA ALA A 51 14.76 5.64 16.14
C ALA A 51 15.43 5.33 17.50
N ASP A 52 14.82 4.51 18.36
CA ASP A 52 15.23 4.35 19.75
C ASP A 52 16.42 3.39 19.95
N HIS A 53 17.01 2.87 18.87
CA HIS A 53 18.03 1.80 18.91
C HIS A 53 19.33 2.22 18.20
N ALA A 54 19.79 3.44 18.47
CA ALA A 54 21.01 4.04 17.91
C ALA A 54 22.34 3.34 18.33
N GLY A 55 22.35 2.05 18.70
CA GLY A 55 23.58 1.43 19.16
C GLY A 55 23.64 -0.09 19.33
N ASP A 56 22.62 -0.88 18.94
CA ASP A 56 22.73 -2.34 19.12
C ASP A 56 22.33 -3.12 17.86
N VAL A 57 23.02 -4.23 17.64
CA VAL A 57 22.99 -5.13 16.47
C VAL A 57 21.66 -5.90 16.45
N THR A 58 20.55 -5.18 16.38
CA THR A 58 19.19 -5.69 16.41
C THR A 58 18.48 -5.31 15.12
N PRO A 59 17.56 -6.17 14.62
CA PRO A 59 16.85 -5.91 13.38
C PRO A 59 16.08 -4.58 13.45
N GLU A 60 16.01 -3.86 12.32
CA GLU A 60 15.27 -2.61 12.20
C GLU A 60 13.81 -2.82 12.66
N ILE A 61 13.45 -2.16 13.76
CA ILE A 61 12.08 -2.25 14.29
C ILE A 61 11.24 -1.20 13.58
N TYR A 62 10.29 -1.66 12.76
CA TYR A 62 9.32 -0.79 12.10
C TYR A 62 8.14 -0.51 13.02
N GLU A 63 7.61 0.71 12.96
CA GLU A 63 6.35 1.10 13.58
C GLU A 63 5.43 1.77 12.57
N LEU A 64 4.12 1.65 12.76
CA LEU A 64 3.13 2.35 11.93
C LEU A 64 3.21 3.87 12.19
N THR A 65 3.11 4.67 11.14
CA THR A 65 3.05 6.14 11.27
C THR A 65 1.72 6.64 11.82
N ARG A 66 0.67 5.83 11.69
CA ARG A 66 -0.71 6.08 12.11
C ARG A 66 -1.40 4.76 12.46
N PRO A 67 -2.43 4.74 13.31
CA PRO A 67 -3.08 3.51 13.72
C PRO A 67 -3.73 2.77 12.54
N LEU A 68 -3.80 1.44 12.64
CA LEU A 68 -4.26 0.56 11.54
C LEU A 68 -5.65 0.92 11.01
N PHE A 69 -6.57 1.37 11.87
CA PHE A 69 -7.93 1.80 11.48
C PHE A 69 -7.96 3.09 10.64
N GLN A 70 -6.88 3.87 10.63
CA GLN A 70 -6.73 5.07 9.78
C GLN A 70 -6.01 4.76 8.46
N ILE A 71 -5.48 3.54 8.31
CA ILE A 71 -4.92 3.08 7.05
C ILE A 71 -6.06 2.42 6.29
N SER A 72 -6.33 2.93 5.09
CA SER A 72 -7.35 2.37 4.20
C SER A 72 -6.73 1.50 3.13
N LEU A 73 -7.56 0.67 2.50
CA LEU A 73 -7.16 -0.18 1.39
C LEU A 73 -6.54 0.64 0.25
N LEU A 74 -7.05 1.84 -0.02
CA LEU A 74 -6.48 2.76 -1.01
C LEU A 74 -5.00 3.04 -0.73
N HIS A 75 -4.65 3.36 0.53
CA HIS A 75 -3.28 3.70 0.89
C HIS A 75 -2.30 2.55 0.61
N VAL A 76 -2.71 1.30 0.87
CA VAL A 76 -1.87 0.13 0.61
C VAL A 76 -1.74 -0.15 -0.90
N MET A 77 -2.83 0.03 -1.64
CA MET A 77 -2.82 -0.13 -3.10
C MET A 77 -1.94 0.92 -3.79
N GLU A 78 -1.96 2.17 -3.32
CA GLU A 78 -1.08 3.24 -3.81
C GLU A 78 0.39 2.94 -3.45
N ALA A 79 0.66 2.52 -2.20
CA ALA A 79 2.02 2.21 -1.75
C ALA A 79 2.67 1.02 -2.50
N THR A 80 1.87 0.02 -2.89
CA THR A 80 2.37 -1.17 -3.60
C THR A 80 2.48 -0.98 -5.11
N ASP A 81 2.24 0.23 -5.61
CA ASP A 81 2.05 0.56 -7.03
C ASP A 81 0.97 -0.29 -7.71
N GLN A 82 0.08 -0.88 -6.91
CA GLN A 82 -1.08 -1.66 -7.32
C GLN A 82 -2.26 -0.72 -7.57
N HIS A 83 -1.98 0.40 -8.22
CA HIS A 83 -3.01 1.32 -8.64
C HIS A 83 -4.03 0.53 -9.47
N LEU A 84 -5.32 0.76 -9.23
CA LEU A 84 -6.30 0.46 -10.26
C LEU A 84 -5.85 1.22 -11.50
N ASN A 85 -5.27 0.49 -12.46
CA ASN A 85 -4.67 1.05 -13.65
C ASN A 85 -5.79 1.51 -14.60
N CYS A 86 -6.43 2.62 -14.23
CA CYS A 86 -7.27 3.45 -15.09
C CYS A 86 -6.60 4.81 -15.36
N ASN A 87 -5.37 4.95 -14.88
CA ASN A 87 -4.45 6.07 -14.99
C ASN A 87 -3.18 5.50 -15.63
N GLN A 88 -2.95 5.66 -16.92
CA GLN A 88 -2.19 6.86 -17.25
C GLN A 88 -3.09 8.06 -17.53
N PRO A 89 -3.09 9.08 -16.65
CA PRO A 89 -3.60 10.41 -16.95
C PRO A 89 -2.55 11.24 -17.73
N ASP A 90 -1.55 10.61 -18.35
CA ASP A 90 -0.42 11.30 -18.99
C ASP A 90 -0.49 11.38 -20.50
N CYS A 91 -1.52 10.81 -21.10
CA CYS A 91 -1.75 11.03 -22.51
C CYS A 91 -2.89 12.02 -22.63
N GLU A 92 -2.57 13.32 -22.67
CA GLU A 92 -3.37 14.30 -23.44
C GLU A 92 -3.80 13.68 -24.78
N LYS A 93 -2.94 12.84 -25.39
CA LYS A 93 -3.23 12.00 -26.55
C LYS A 93 -4.43 11.07 -26.39
N MET A 94 -4.68 10.51 -25.20
CA MET A 94 -5.80 9.60 -24.92
C MET A 94 -7.10 10.38 -24.72
N TYR A 95 -7.05 11.50 -23.98
CA TYR A 95 -8.17 12.43 -23.90
C TYR A 95 -8.51 13.02 -25.27
N ALA A 96 -7.51 13.42 -26.05
CA ALA A 96 -7.68 13.92 -27.42
C ALA A 96 -8.25 12.85 -28.37
N ARG A 97 -7.87 11.58 -28.22
CA ARG A 97 -8.30 10.50 -29.13
C ARG A 97 -9.62 9.86 -28.74
N TYR A 98 -9.93 9.76 -27.45
CA TYR A 98 -11.07 9.00 -26.94
C TYR A 98 -12.02 9.81 -26.05
N HIS A 99 -11.79 11.12 -25.84
CA HIS A 99 -12.61 12.13 -25.17
C HIS A 99 -13.62 11.59 -24.16
N HIS A 100 -14.79 11.15 -24.64
CA HIS A 100 -15.90 10.70 -23.81
C HIS A 100 -15.61 9.41 -23.02
N ALA A 101 -14.87 8.46 -23.60
CA ALA A 101 -14.48 7.23 -22.92
C ALA A 101 -13.43 7.49 -21.83
N ALA A 102 -12.44 8.35 -22.13
CA ALA A 102 -11.42 8.75 -21.15
C ALA A 102 -12.06 9.47 -19.94
N HIS A 103 -13.00 10.38 -20.20
CA HIS A 103 -13.75 11.06 -19.15
C HIS A 103 -14.56 10.09 -18.26
N LYS A 104 -15.26 9.12 -18.86
CA LYS A 104 -16.01 8.10 -18.10
C LYS A 104 -15.09 7.22 -17.25
N LEU A 105 -13.94 6.81 -17.79
CA LEU A 105 -12.93 6.05 -17.04
C LEU A 105 -12.35 6.87 -15.88
N GLY A 106 -12.14 8.17 -16.08
CA GLY A 106 -11.72 9.09 -15.02
C GLY A 106 -12.74 9.17 -13.88
N ILE A 107 -14.04 9.27 -14.20
CA ILE A 107 -15.11 9.24 -13.18
C ILE A 107 -15.10 7.90 -12.42
N ILE A 108 -15.06 6.77 -13.13
CA ILE A 108 -15.04 5.44 -12.49
C ILE A 108 -13.81 5.29 -11.59
N ASN A 109 -12.65 5.77 -12.02
CA ASN A 109 -11.43 5.75 -11.22
C ASN A 109 -11.59 6.59 -9.94
N GLN A 110 -12.11 7.81 -10.07
CA GLN A 110 -12.35 8.67 -8.92
C GLN A 110 -13.33 8.04 -7.94
N MET A 111 -14.44 7.49 -8.43
CA MET A 111 -15.41 6.77 -7.58
C MET A 111 -14.76 5.59 -6.87
N THR A 112 -13.94 4.82 -7.59
CA THR A 112 -13.26 3.65 -7.00
C THR A 112 -12.27 4.06 -5.93
N ARG A 113 -11.50 5.15 -6.14
CA ARG A 113 -10.60 5.69 -5.11
C ARG A 113 -11.35 6.10 -3.86
N VAL A 114 -12.50 6.78 -4.00
CA VAL A 114 -13.35 7.15 -2.85
C VAL A 114 -13.77 5.90 -2.08
N TYR A 115 -14.35 4.90 -2.73
CA TYR A 115 -14.75 3.66 -2.06
C TYR A 115 -13.59 2.94 -1.37
N LEU A 116 -12.43 2.84 -2.01
CA LEU A 116 -11.25 2.20 -1.40
C LEU A 116 -10.67 3.01 -0.23
N SER A 117 -10.86 4.33 -0.24
CA SER A 117 -10.43 5.19 0.87
C SER A 117 -11.28 5.01 2.13
N GLU A 118 -12.52 4.54 1.96
CA GLU A 118 -13.49 4.30 3.03
C GLU A 118 -13.38 2.90 3.65
N ILE A 119 -12.59 1.99 3.07
CA ILE A 119 -12.37 0.63 3.61
C ILE A 119 -11.10 0.67 4.50
N PRO A 120 -11.22 0.77 5.83
CA PRO A 120 -10.07 0.68 6.71
C PRO A 120 -9.51 -0.74 6.72
N LEU A 121 -8.22 -0.90 7.02
CA LEU A 121 -7.59 -2.22 7.10
C LEU A 121 -8.14 -3.09 8.22
N THR A 122 -8.89 -2.53 9.17
CA THR A 122 -9.59 -3.29 10.22
C THR A 122 -10.83 -4.03 9.73
N ASP A 123 -11.38 -3.64 8.57
CA ASP A 123 -12.60 -4.23 8.02
C ASP A 123 -12.31 -5.41 7.07
N LEU A 124 -11.02 -5.71 6.85
CA LEU A 124 -10.51 -6.80 6.02
C LEU A 124 -10.21 -8.07 6.83
#